data_AF-A0A955EX40-F1
#
_entry.id   AF-A0A955EX40-F1
#
_cell.length_a   1.000
_cell.length_b   1.000
_cell.length_c   1.000
_cell.angle_alpha   90.00
_cell.angle_beta   90.00
_cell.angle_gamma   90.00
#
_symmetry.space_group_name_H-M   'P 1'
#
loop_
_entity.id
_entity.type
_entity.pdbx_description
1 polymer ?
#
loop_
_entity_poly.entity_id
_entity_poly.type
_entity_poly.pdbx_seq_one_letter_code
_entity_poly.pdbx_strand_id
1 'polypeptide(L)'
;MIKKSNGRPPKITISTMDKIADAIKHNYSVTDACAYGEISRDSFYRYLNTEPLFTEKIIAAYENQSTFVLCHLCSGTYRTM
;
A
#
# COMPACT_ATOMS: atom_id res chain seq x y z
N MET A 1 18.99 19.60 -23.97
CA MET A 1 17.95 18.71 -23.38
C MET A 1 18.52 18.14 -22.10
N ILE A 2 18.21 18.72 -20.95
CA ILE A 2 18.75 18.24 -19.65
C ILE A 2 17.96 16.99 -19.29
N LYS A 3 18.59 15.81 -19.47
CA LYS A 3 18.08 14.56 -18.90
C LYS A 3 18.18 14.72 -17.39
N LYS A 4 17.06 15.03 -16.73
CA LYS A 4 16.97 14.92 -15.28
C LYS A 4 17.36 13.48 -14.96
N SER A 5 18.46 13.33 -14.22
CA SER A 5 18.78 12.06 -13.59
C SER A 5 17.63 11.80 -12.62
N ASN A 6 16.63 11.07 -13.09
CA ASN A 6 15.56 10.58 -12.24
C ASN A 6 16.22 9.51 -11.36
N GLY A 7 16.88 9.94 -10.28
CA GLY A 7 17.52 9.05 -9.29
C GLY A 7 16.53 8.15 -8.55
N ARG A 8 15.26 8.18 -8.94
CA ARG A 8 14.21 7.30 -8.45
C ARG A 8 14.15 6.09 -9.39
N PRO A 9 14.34 4.87 -8.88
CA PRO A 9 14.55 3.69 -9.72
C PRO A 9 13.44 3.53 -10.77
N PRO A 10 13.80 3.21 -12.03
CA PRO A 10 12.83 3.06 -13.13
C PRO A 10 11.93 1.83 -12.97
N LYS A 11 12.24 0.95 -12.01
CA LYS A 11 11.50 -0.28 -11.72
C LYS A 11 11.23 -0.36 -10.22
N ILE A 12 9.96 -0.46 -9.83
CA ILE A 12 9.60 -0.77 -8.45
C ILE A 12 10.15 -2.16 -8.12
N THR A 13 10.97 -2.24 -7.07
CA THR A 13 11.49 -3.53 -6.58
C THR A 13 10.44 -4.23 -5.72
N ILE A 14 10.53 -5.55 -5.57
CA ILE A 14 9.61 -6.30 -4.70
C ILE A 14 9.62 -5.75 -3.27
N SER A 15 10.80 -5.37 -2.74
CA SER A 15 10.93 -4.74 -1.42
C SER A 15 10.12 -3.45 -1.30
N THR A 16 10.12 -2.62 -2.34
CA THR A 16 9.30 -1.41 -2.40
C THR A 16 7.81 -1.74 -2.38
N MET A 17 7.38 -2.77 -3.11
CA MET A 17 5.98 -3.21 -3.11
C MET A 17 5.54 -3.68 -1.72
N ASP A 18 6.39 -4.46 -1.04
CA ASP A 18 6.10 -4.96 0.31
C ASP A 18 6.01 -3.82 1.33
N LYS A 19 6.89 -2.82 1.26
CA LYS A 19 6.80 -1.61 2.11
C LYS A 19 5.47 -0.89 1.95
N ILE A 20 5.01 -0.72 0.71
CA ILE A 20 3.75 -0.03 0.42
C ILE A 20 2.57 -0.87 0.89
N ALA A 21 2.56 -2.16 0.58
CA ALA A 21 1.49 -3.07 1.02
C ALA A 21 1.38 -3.13 2.55
N ASP A 22 2.51 -3.15 3.26
CA ASP A 22 2.53 -3.11 4.72
C ASP A 22 1.96 -1.79 5.27
N ALA A 23 2.34 -0.64 4.67
CA ALA A 23 1.76 0.64 5.06
C ALA A 23 0.24 0.69 4.83
N ILE A 24 -0.25 0.20 3.68
CA ILE A 24 -1.69 0.15 3.39
C ILE A 24 -2.42 -0.76 4.39
N LYS A 25 -1.87 -1.93 4.70
CA LYS A 25 -2.41 -2.87 5.70
C LYS A 25 -2.56 -2.21 7.08
N HIS A 26 -1.64 -1.31 7.45
CA HIS A 26 -1.67 -0.58 8.72
C HIS A 26 -2.53 0.70 8.69
N ASN A 27 -3.44 0.85 7.71
CA ASN A 27 -4.30 2.04 7.56
C ASN A 27 -3.56 3.35 7.23
N TYR A 28 -2.31 3.31 6.75
CA TYR A 28 -1.64 4.53 6.30
C TYR A 28 -2.21 5.05 4.98
N SER A 29 -2.12 6.36 4.77
CA SER A 29 -2.55 6.97 3.51
C SER A 29 -1.65 6.54 2.36
N VAL A 30 -2.17 6.57 1.12
CA VAL A 30 -1.36 6.29 -0.09
C VAL A 30 -0.15 7.24 -0.18
N THR A 31 -0.29 8.48 0.30
CA THR A 31 0.82 9.44 0.32
C THR A 31 1.94 8.99 1.26
N ASP A 32 1.59 8.54 2.45
CA ASP A 32 2.56 8.05 3.45
C ASP A 32 3.19 6.73 3.01
N ALA A 33 2.38 5.82 2.44
CA ALA A 33 2.85 4.57 1.86
C ALA A 33 3.85 4.81 0.71
N CYS A 34 3.58 5.79 -0.15
CA CYS A 34 4.50 6.20 -1.22
C CYS A 34 5.78 6.83 -0.67
N ALA A 35 5.69 7.62 0.41
CA ALA A 35 6.86 8.20 1.07
C ALA A 35 7.74 7.10 1.69
N TYR A 36 7.13 6.12 2.36
CA TYR A 36 7.81 4.98 2.95
C TYR A 36 8.44 4.04 1.92
N GLY A 37 7.73 3.79 0.81
CA GLY A 37 8.24 3.02 -0.32
C GLY A 37 9.22 3.80 -1.19
N GLU A 38 9.51 5.06 -0.88
CA GLU A 38 10.37 5.92 -1.69
C GLU A 38 9.93 5.94 -3.16
N ILE A 39 8.62 5.95 -3.44
CA ILE A 39 8.04 6.14 -4.79
C ILE A 39 7.17 7.40 -4.92
N SER A 40 6.98 7.89 -6.15
CA SER A 40 6.09 9.01 -6.42
C SER A 40 4.65 8.49 -6.47
N ARG A 41 3.67 9.31 -6.05
CA ARG A 41 2.24 8.99 -6.22
C ARG A 41 1.88 8.72 -7.68
N ASP A 42 2.44 9.48 -8.63
CA ASP A 42 2.32 9.22 -10.07
C ASP A 42 2.75 7.79 -10.42
N SER A 43 3.92 7.38 -9.93
CA SER A 43 4.44 6.04 -10.20
C SER A 43 3.56 4.99 -9.57
N PHE A 44 3.09 5.19 -8.33
CA PHE A 44 2.14 4.28 -7.69
C PHE A 44 0.92 3.99 -8.58
N TYR A 45 0.24 5.04 -9.06
CA TYR A 45 -0.93 4.86 -9.92
C TYR A 45 -0.59 4.29 -11.29
N ARG A 46 0.59 4.59 -11.83
CA ARG A 46 1.04 3.97 -13.08
C ARG A 46 1.20 2.46 -12.90
N TYR A 47 1.89 2.02 -11.86
CA TYR A 47 2.09 0.59 -11.57
C TYR A 47 0.79 -0.13 -11.23
N LEU A 48 -0.16 0.55 -10.56
CA LEU A 48 -1.48 0.00 -10.29
C LEU A 48 -2.30 -0.29 -11.56
N ASN A 49 -2.01 0.41 -12.66
CA ASN A 49 -2.67 0.19 -13.95
C ASN A 49 -1.86 -0.72 -14.89
N THR A 50 -0.53 -0.79 -14.73
CA THR A 50 0.34 -1.51 -15.67
C THR A 50 0.79 -2.90 -15.17
N GLU A 51 0.93 -3.10 -13.86
CA GLU A 51 1.46 -4.35 -13.29
C GLU A 51 0.43 -5.07 -12.40
N PRO A 52 -0.12 -6.22 -12.85
CA PRO A 52 -1.18 -6.92 -12.12
C PRO A 52 -0.72 -7.41 -10.74
N LEU A 53 0.53 -7.88 -10.61
CA LEU A 53 1.08 -8.35 -9.34
C LEU A 53 1.13 -7.24 -8.27
N PHE A 54 1.38 -6.00 -8.68
CA PHE A 54 1.36 -4.86 -7.78
C PHE A 54 -0.06 -4.59 -7.31
N THR A 55 -1.01 -4.61 -8.23
CA THR A 55 -2.43 -4.40 -7.95
C THR A 55 -3.00 -5.47 -7.01
N GLU A 56 -2.70 -6.75 -7.25
CA GLU A 56 -3.11 -7.86 -6.39
C GLU A 56 -2.57 -7.70 -4.95
N LYS A 57 -1.29 -7.34 -4.80
CA LYS A 57 -0.69 -7.09 -3.47
C LYS A 57 -1.38 -5.95 -2.73
N ILE A 58 -1.71 -4.85 -3.42
CA ILE A 58 -2.38 -3.70 -2.82
C ILE A 58 -3.83 -4.04 -2.45
N ILE A 59 -4.55 -4.76 -3.31
CA ILE A 59 -5.92 -5.25 -3.01
C ILE A 59 -5.88 -6.14 -1.76
N ALA A 60 -4.99 -7.13 -1.72
CA ALA A 60 -4.82 -8.00 -0.56
C ALA A 60 -4.48 -7.20 0.71
N ALA A 61 -3.67 -6.15 0.61
CA ALA A 61 -3.39 -5.27 1.75
C ALA A 61 -4.64 -4.54 2.26
N TYR A 62 -5.49 -4.04 1.37
CA TYR A 62 -6.78 -3.42 1.72
C TYR A 62 -7.77 -4.41 2.34
N GLU A 63 -7.83 -5.66 1.86
CA GLU A 63 -8.67 -6.70 2.47
C GLU A 63 -8.22 -7.02 3.90
N ASN A 64 -6.91 -7.11 4.13
CA ASN A 64 -6.33 -7.36 5.45
C ASN A 64 -6.41 -6.15 6.40
N GLN A 65 -6.53 -4.94 5.86
CA GLN A 65 -6.80 -3.73 6.65
C GLN A 65 -8.15 -3.85 7.38
N SER A 66 -9.15 -4.46 6.73
CA SER A 66 -10.51 -4.60 7.28
C SER A 66 -10.65 -5.73 8.30
N THR A 67 -9.82 -6.78 8.24
CA THR A 67 -9.89 -7.91 9.18
C THR A 67 -9.36 -7.55 10.56
N PHE A 68 -8.42 -6.60 10.68
CA PHE A 68 -7.98 -6.08 11.97
C PHE A 68 -9.10 -5.34 12.72
N VAL A 69 -9.94 -4.59 11.99
CA VAL A 69 -11.09 -3.87 12.57
C VAL A 69 -12.19 -4.85 13.03
N LEU A 70 -12.38 -5.94 12.29
CA LEU A 70 -13.38 -6.97 12.64
C LEU A 70 -12.97 -7.85 13.83
N CYS A 71 -11.67 -8.11 14.05
CA CYS A 71 -11.24 -8.94 15.18
C CYS A 71 -11.41 -8.23 16.55
N HIS A 72 -11.33 -6.89 16.58
CA HIS A 72 -11.64 -6.12 17.79
C HIS A 72 -13.15 -6.06 18.09
N LEU A 73 -14.00 -6.13 17.06
CA LEU A 73 -15.46 -6.15 17.21
C LEU A 73 -16.03 -7.55 17.53
N CYS A 74 -15.32 -8.63 17.18
CA CYS A 74 -15.74 -9.99 17.53
C CYS A 74 -15.28 -10.46 18.92
N SER A 75 -14.44 -9.69 19.62
CA SER A 75 -13.89 -10.06 20.94
C SER A 75 -14.50 -9.30 22.13
N GLY A 76 -15.62 -8.58 21.95
CA GLY A 76 -16.20 -7.77 23.02
C GLY A 76 -17.71 -7.56 22.94
N THR A 77 -18.43 -8.35 23.74
CA THR A 77 -19.73 -8.04 24.38
C THR A 77 -21.03 -8.29 23.61
N TYR A 78 -21.50 -9.53 23.76
CA TYR A 78 -22.81 -9.75 24.38
C TYR A 78 -22.88 -9.00 25.72
N ARG A 79 -23.35 -7.74 25.75
CA ARG A 79 -23.84 -7.13 27.01
C ARG A 79 -24.79 -5.97 26.72
N THR A 80 -26.07 -6.32 26.70
CA THR A 80 -27.24 -5.54 27.15
C THR A 80 -27.02 -4.04 27.42
N MET A 81 -27.69 -3.19 26.67
CA MET A 81 -28.80 -2.33 27.14
C MET A 81 -29.63 -1.86 25.95
#